data_AF-A0A3M1KNB6-F1
#
_entry.id   AF-A0A3M1KNB6-F1
#
_cell.length_a   1.000
_cell.length_b   1.000
_cell.length_c   1.000
_cell.angle_alpha   90.00
_cell.angle_beta   90.00
_cell.angle_gamma   90.00
#
_symmetry.space_group_name_H-M   'P 1'
#
loop_
_entity.id
_entity.type
_entity.pdbx_description
1 polymer ?
#
loop_
_entity_poly.entity_id
_entity_poly.type
_entity_poly.pdbx_seq_one_letter_code
_entity_poly.pdbx_strand_id
1 'polypeptide(L)'
;MPIQQLNLSSMNIIVLGKKGTPSRTLNLHTGHLVAAVCLVVALIGAGVWLGVRMAAPAETDSSQNAKQALSALQAEYDALRQAYEMREKQSQEELNALTLRLGQLQARMTRMEAVGERITDAAGLDPKEFDFDEDPGVGGPQPLAETMINADADSLSAELEALENTMSVREDQIHLMDMVLSSASIQSERFIAGRPIRKGWLSSK
;
A
#
# COMPACT_ATOMS: atom_id res chain seq x y z
N MET A 1 -84.05 -27.30 1.05
CA MET A 1 -83.34 -28.42 1.71
C MET A 1 -83.13 -28.06 3.16
N PRO A 2 -83.63 -28.85 4.12
CA PRO A 2 -83.71 -28.46 5.52
C PRO A 2 -82.39 -28.69 6.26
N ILE A 3 -82.09 -27.76 7.17
CA ILE A 3 -80.93 -27.75 8.06
C ILE A 3 -81.04 -28.96 9.01
N GLN A 4 -80.06 -29.84 8.91
CA GLN A 4 -79.93 -31.05 9.71
C GLN A 4 -79.60 -30.67 11.16
N GLN A 5 -80.61 -30.74 12.04
CA GLN A 5 -80.42 -30.54 13.47
C GLN A 5 -79.59 -31.69 14.05
N LEU A 6 -78.38 -31.39 14.54
CA LEU A 6 -77.61 -32.31 15.37
C LEU A 6 -78.30 -32.45 16.73
N ASN A 7 -78.94 -33.59 16.92
CA ASN A 7 -79.50 -33.99 18.21
C ASN A 7 -78.34 -34.35 19.16
N LEU A 8 -78.09 -33.48 20.15
CA LEU A 8 -77.07 -33.70 21.18
C LEU A 8 -77.62 -34.71 22.20
N SER A 9 -77.17 -35.95 22.07
CA SER A 9 -77.51 -37.04 23.00
C SER A 9 -77.07 -36.70 24.42
N SER A 10 -78.00 -36.80 25.38
CA SER A 10 -77.74 -36.72 26.81
C SER A 10 -77.35 -38.11 27.33
N MET A 11 -76.14 -38.24 27.89
CA MET A 11 -75.63 -39.51 28.41
C MET A 11 -75.34 -39.38 29.91
N ASN A 12 -75.98 -40.22 30.72
CA ASN A 12 -75.85 -40.21 32.17
C ASN A 12 -74.81 -41.27 32.58
N ILE A 13 -73.64 -40.85 33.10
CA ILE A 13 -72.59 -41.76 33.57
C ILE A 13 -72.61 -41.78 35.10
N ILE A 14 -72.83 -42.98 35.65
CA ILE A 14 -72.83 -43.24 37.09
C ILE A 14 -71.45 -43.76 37.47
N VAL A 15 -70.64 -42.94 38.14
CA VAL A 15 -69.35 -43.36 38.66
C VAL A 15 -69.56 -44.08 40.00
N LEU A 16 -69.42 -45.42 40.00
CA LEU A 16 -69.42 -46.21 41.24
C LEU A 16 -68.07 -46.06 41.95
N GLY A 17 -68.05 -45.28 43.03
CA GLY A 17 -66.98 -45.30 44.02
C GLY A 17 -67.04 -46.56 44.88
N LYS A 18 -65.89 -47.15 45.20
CA LYS A 18 -65.80 -48.32 46.08
C LYS A 18 -66.35 -47.99 47.48
N LYS A 19 -67.11 -48.96 48.01
CA LYS A 19 -67.75 -49.11 49.33
C LYS A 19 -67.63 -47.92 50.30
N GLY A 20 -68.72 -47.17 50.46
CA GLY A 20 -68.94 -46.24 51.58
C GLY A 20 -68.99 -44.74 51.24
N THR A 21 -68.81 -44.34 49.98
CA THR A 21 -68.80 -42.92 49.57
C THR A 21 -70.10 -42.60 48.80
N PRO A 22 -70.82 -41.50 49.09
CA PRO A 22 -72.08 -41.18 48.42
C PRO A 22 -71.90 -41.02 46.90
N SER A 23 -72.76 -41.69 46.12
CA SER A 23 -72.74 -41.63 44.66
C SER A 23 -73.06 -40.21 44.19
N ARG A 24 -72.09 -39.52 43.58
CA ARG A 24 -72.31 -38.21 42.92
C ARG A 24 -72.61 -38.45 41.45
N THR A 25 -73.81 -38.09 41.04
CA THR A 25 -74.20 -38.08 39.62
C THR A 25 -73.79 -36.74 39.02
N LEU A 26 -72.95 -36.78 37.99
CA LEU A 26 -72.53 -35.58 37.25
C LEU A 26 -73.26 -35.59 35.91
N ASN A 27 -74.26 -34.71 35.77
CA ASN A 27 -74.98 -34.55 34.51
C ASN A 27 -74.05 -33.83 33.51
N LEU A 28 -73.26 -34.59 32.74
CA LEU A 28 -72.45 -34.04 31.66
C LEU A 28 -73.36 -33.73 30.45
N HIS A 29 -73.98 -32.56 30.48
CA HIS A 29 -74.57 -31.98 29.28
C HIS A 29 -73.46 -31.74 28.26
N THR A 30 -73.73 -31.93 26.96
CA THR A 30 -72.72 -31.73 25.90
C THR A 30 -72.09 -30.34 25.95
N GLY A 31 -72.80 -29.36 26.50
CA GLY A 31 -72.27 -28.02 26.80
C GLY A 31 -71.09 -27.99 27.78
N HIS A 32 -71.04 -28.84 28.81
CA HIS A 32 -69.90 -28.90 29.73
C HIS A 32 -68.68 -29.57 29.09
N LEU A 33 -68.88 -30.55 28.20
CA LEU A 33 -67.80 -31.16 27.42
C LEU A 33 -67.22 -30.15 26.42
N VAL A 34 -68.08 -29.43 25.70
CA VAL A 34 -67.66 -28.34 24.79
C VAL A 34 -66.94 -27.23 25.57
N ALA A 35 -67.42 -26.86 26.76
CA ALA A 35 -66.75 -25.87 27.61
C ALA A 35 -65.36 -26.35 28.07
N ALA A 36 -65.21 -27.62 28.46
CA ALA A 36 -63.93 -28.18 28.87
C ALA A 36 -62.93 -28.22 27.69
N VAL A 37 -63.37 -28.63 26.50
CA VAL A 37 -62.54 -28.63 25.29
C VAL A 37 -62.13 -27.19 24.92
N CYS A 38 -63.06 -26.24 24.98
CA CYS A 38 -62.78 -24.85 24.69
C CYS A 38 -61.76 -24.25 25.67
N LEU A 39 -61.84 -24.62 26.95
CA LEU A 39 -60.87 -24.19 27.97
C LEU A 39 -59.47 -24.76 27.71
N VAL A 40 -59.36 -26.02 27.32
CA VAL A 40 -58.06 -26.63 26.96
C VAL A 40 -57.45 -25.95 25.74
N VAL A 41 -58.26 -25.70 24.71
CA VAL A 41 -57.81 -24.98 23.50
C VAL A 41 -57.39 -23.55 23.85
N ALA A 42 -58.11 -22.86 24.72
CA ALA A 42 -57.76 -21.53 25.18
C ALA A 42 -56.44 -21.51 25.96
N LEU A 43 -56.18 -22.51 26.81
CA LEU A 43 -54.91 -22.64 27.54
C LEU A 43 -53.74 -22.91 26.60
N ILE A 44 -53.91 -23.79 25.61
CA ILE A 44 -52.88 -24.05 24.59
C ILE A 44 -52.63 -22.79 23.76
N GLY A 45 -53.69 -22.12 23.31
CA GLY A 45 -53.60 -20.87 22.55
C GLY A 45 -52.91 -19.76 23.33
N ALA A 46 -53.23 -19.60 24.62
CA ALA A 46 -52.56 -18.65 25.51
C ALA A 46 -51.09 -19.02 25.74
N GLY A 47 -50.78 -20.31 25.89
CA GLY A 47 -49.41 -20.80 26.01
C GLY A 47 -48.57 -20.55 24.75
N VAL A 48 -49.13 -20.79 23.57
CA VAL A 48 -48.50 -20.47 22.29
C VAL A 48 -48.34 -18.96 22.12
N TRP A 49 -49.37 -18.17 22.43
CA TRP A 49 -49.32 -16.71 22.32
C TRP A 49 -48.28 -16.09 23.24
N LEU A 50 -48.22 -16.54 24.50
CA LEU A 50 -47.23 -16.09 25.48
C LEU A 50 -45.83 -16.60 25.12
N GLY A 51 -45.74 -17.85 24.65
CA GLY A 51 -44.49 -18.46 24.18
C GLY A 51 -43.89 -17.72 23.00
N VAL A 52 -44.68 -17.36 21.98
CA VAL A 52 -44.22 -16.54 20.85
C VAL A 52 -43.80 -15.14 21.30
N ARG A 53 -44.50 -14.56 22.29
CA ARG A 53 -44.15 -13.22 22.80
C ARG A 53 -42.86 -13.23 23.63
N MET A 54 -42.56 -14.29 24.39
CA MET A 54 -41.32 -14.42 25.15
C MET A 54 -40.15 -14.96 24.31
N ALA A 55 -40.45 -15.74 23.26
CA ALA A 55 -39.47 -16.18 22.27
C ALA A 55 -39.16 -15.12 21.21
N ALA A 56 -39.86 -13.98 21.24
CA ALA A 56 -39.43 -12.80 20.51
C ALA A 56 -38.04 -12.43 21.04
N PRO A 57 -36.99 -12.52 20.21
CA PRO A 57 -35.64 -12.25 20.67
C PRO A 57 -35.61 -10.85 21.25
N ALA A 58 -34.89 -10.68 22.37
CA ALA A 58 -34.51 -9.37 22.89
C ALA A 58 -33.57 -8.70 21.88
N GLU A 59 -34.12 -8.21 20.77
CA GLU A 59 -33.38 -7.64 19.64
C GLU A 59 -32.83 -6.25 19.96
N THR A 60 -33.24 -5.63 21.07
CA THR A 60 -32.88 -4.26 21.40
C THR A 60 -31.41 -4.14 21.83
N ASP A 61 -30.91 -5.05 22.67
CA ASP A 61 -29.52 -4.96 23.16
C ASP A 61 -28.51 -5.55 22.17
N SER A 62 -28.86 -6.64 21.48
CA SER A 62 -27.96 -7.29 20.52
C SER A 62 -27.77 -6.47 19.25
N SER A 63 -28.83 -5.80 18.76
CA SER A 63 -28.74 -4.91 17.59
C SER A 63 -27.94 -3.64 17.89
N GLN A 64 -28.07 -3.09 19.11
CA GLN A 64 -27.34 -1.90 19.52
C GLN A 64 -25.84 -2.18 19.69
N ASN A 65 -25.49 -3.32 20.31
CA ASN A 65 -24.10 -3.78 20.41
C ASN A 65 -23.47 -4.06 19.03
N ALA A 66 -24.21 -4.69 18.11
CA ALA A 66 -23.74 -4.93 16.75
C ALA A 66 -23.52 -3.64 15.95
N LYS A 67 -24.42 -2.65 16.08
CA LYS A 67 -24.25 -1.32 15.47
C LYS A 67 -23.05 -0.58 16.04
N GLN A 68 -22.85 -0.65 17.35
CA GLN A 68 -21.70 -0.01 18.00
C GLN A 68 -20.38 -0.65 17.56
N ALA A 69 -20.31 -1.98 17.49
CA ALA A 69 -19.15 -2.71 16.97
C ALA A 69 -18.86 -2.35 15.50
N LEU A 70 -19.89 -2.25 14.66
CA LEU A 70 -19.74 -1.85 13.26
C LEU A 70 -19.24 -0.41 13.13
N SER A 71 -19.76 0.53 13.94
CA SER A 71 -19.28 1.91 13.93
C SER A 71 -17.84 2.05 14.41
N ALA A 72 -17.42 1.25 15.40
CA ALA A 72 -16.03 1.23 15.87
C ALA A 72 -15.09 0.71 14.78
N LEU A 73 -15.48 -0.37 14.10
CA LEU A 73 -14.73 -0.92 12.97
C LEU A 73 -14.63 0.09 11.82
N GLN A 74 -15.71 0.79 11.49
CA GLN A 74 -15.69 1.85 10.46
C GLN A 74 -14.73 2.98 10.82
N ALA A 75 -14.74 3.45 12.07
CA ALA A 75 -13.83 4.48 12.53
C ALA A 75 -12.35 4.04 12.44
N GLU A 76 -12.07 2.76 12.72
CA GLU A 76 -10.73 2.19 12.57
C GLU A 76 -10.29 2.16 11.09
N TYR A 77 -11.17 1.75 10.18
CA TYR A 77 -10.91 1.77 8.74
C TYR A 77 -10.65 3.19 8.21
N ASP A 78 -11.44 4.18 8.66
CA ASP A 78 -11.27 5.58 8.25
C ASP A 78 -9.94 6.15 8.76
N ALA A 79 -9.56 5.85 10.00
CA ALA A 79 -8.27 6.25 10.55
C ALA A 79 -7.08 5.61 9.80
N LEU A 80 -7.20 4.32 9.47
CA LEU A 80 -6.19 3.60 8.69
C LEU A 80 -6.04 4.21 7.28
N ARG A 81 -7.16 4.51 6.62
CA ARG A 81 -7.17 5.16 5.30
C ARG A 81 -6.47 6.51 5.32
N GLN A 82 -6.79 7.35 6.31
CA GLN A 82 -6.12 8.65 6.46
C GLN A 82 -4.62 8.51 6.69
N ALA A 83 -4.20 7.53 7.49
CA ALA A 83 -2.78 7.26 7.71
C ALA A 83 -2.06 6.81 6.41
N TYR A 84 -2.71 5.99 5.59
CA TYR A 84 -2.19 5.59 4.27
C TYR A 84 -2.07 6.80 3.33
N GLU A 85 -3.13 7.61 3.19
CA GLU A 85 -3.11 8.81 2.33
C GLU A 85 -2.03 9.81 2.77
N MET A 86 -1.78 9.95 4.07
CA MET A 86 -0.68 10.78 4.59
C MET A 86 0.70 10.21 4.24
N ARG A 87 0.90 8.89 4.41
CA ARG A 87 2.17 8.23 4.04
C ARG A 87 2.43 8.31 2.55
N GLU A 88 1.41 8.11 1.73
CA GLU A 88 1.51 8.20 0.27
C GLU A 88 1.94 9.61 -0.17
N LYS A 89 1.32 10.65 0.41
CA LYS A 89 1.71 12.05 0.15
C LYS A 89 3.15 12.33 0.57
N GLN A 90 3.57 11.90 1.76
CA GLN A 90 4.94 12.07 2.23
C GLN A 90 5.94 11.37 1.30
N SER A 91 5.66 10.12 0.91
CA SER A 91 6.49 9.39 -0.03
C SER A 91 6.59 10.10 -1.39
N GLN A 92 5.49 10.65 -1.88
CA GLN A 92 5.48 11.39 -3.15
C GLN A 92 6.30 12.69 -3.06
N GLU A 93 6.22 13.40 -1.93
CA GLU A 93 7.03 14.60 -1.69
C GLU A 93 8.53 14.26 -1.63
N GLU A 94 8.91 13.18 -0.96
CA GLU A 94 10.29 12.68 -0.91
C GLU A 94 10.80 12.29 -2.31
N LEU A 95 10.00 11.53 -3.08
CA LEU A 95 10.33 11.19 -4.46
C LEU A 95 10.48 12.43 -5.34
N ASN A 96 9.58 13.40 -5.23
CA ASN A 96 9.69 14.65 -5.99
C ASN A 96 10.97 15.43 -5.64
N ALA A 97 11.38 15.44 -4.37
CA ALA A 97 12.63 16.07 -3.93
C ALA A 97 13.86 15.34 -4.49
N LEU A 98 13.84 14.00 -4.50
CA LEU A 98 14.89 13.19 -5.12
C LEU A 98 14.99 13.44 -6.62
N THR A 99 13.87 13.46 -7.34
CA THR A 99 13.82 13.76 -8.78
C THR A 99 14.36 15.16 -9.09
N LEU A 100 14.02 16.16 -8.27
CA LEU A 100 14.58 17.50 -8.43
C LEU A 100 16.10 17.51 -8.23
N ARG A 101 16.60 16.78 -7.22
CA ARG A 101 18.04 16.64 -6.96
C ARG A 101 18.75 15.90 -8.08
N LEU A 102 18.13 14.87 -8.65
CA LEU A 102 18.63 14.14 -9.81
C LEU A 102 18.75 15.07 -11.03
N GLY A 103 17.72 15.85 -11.34
CA GLY A 103 17.78 16.84 -12.42
C GLY A 103 18.86 17.91 -12.19
N GLN A 104 19.08 18.34 -10.95
CA GLN A 104 20.18 19.26 -10.62
C GLN A 104 21.56 18.62 -10.83
N LEU A 105 21.73 17.34 -10.48
CA LEU A 105 22.97 16.60 -10.74
C LEU A 105 23.21 16.44 -12.24
N GLN A 106 22.20 16.05 -13.00
CA GLN A 106 22.27 15.97 -14.47
C GLN A 106 22.67 17.31 -15.09
N ALA A 107 22.05 18.42 -14.68
CA ALA A 107 22.41 19.74 -15.18
C ALA A 107 23.86 20.15 -14.82
N ARG A 108 24.32 19.77 -13.63
CA ARG A 108 25.71 20.00 -13.21
C ARG A 108 26.68 19.17 -14.05
N MET A 109 26.32 17.93 -14.37
CA MET A 109 27.08 17.03 -15.22
C MET A 109 27.24 17.60 -16.63
N THR A 110 26.14 17.97 -17.28
CA THR A 110 26.17 18.59 -18.63
C THR A 110 27.04 19.84 -18.68
N ARG A 111 26.98 20.67 -17.64
CA ARG A 111 27.86 21.85 -17.56
C ARG A 111 29.33 21.47 -17.37
N MET A 112 29.62 20.38 -16.65
CA MET A 112 30.98 19.88 -16.46
C MET A 112 31.56 19.34 -17.76
N GLU A 113 30.75 18.61 -18.54
CA GLU A 113 31.09 18.13 -19.89
C GLU A 113 31.42 19.30 -20.82
N ALA A 114 30.57 20.33 -20.87
CA ALA A 114 30.82 21.54 -21.67
C ALA A 114 32.10 22.30 -21.24
N VAL A 115 32.47 22.22 -19.96
CA VAL A 115 33.75 22.78 -19.49
C VAL A 115 34.92 21.90 -19.96
N GLY A 116 34.78 20.58 -19.91
CA GLY A 116 35.77 19.62 -20.43
C GLY A 116 36.05 19.85 -21.91
N GLU A 117 35.01 19.92 -22.74
CA GLU A 117 35.11 20.19 -24.18
C GLU A 117 35.85 21.50 -24.47
N ARG A 118 35.49 22.60 -23.79
CA ARG A 118 36.20 23.89 -23.92
C ARG A 118 37.67 23.81 -23.53
N ILE A 119 38.03 22.97 -22.56
CA ILE A 119 39.44 22.79 -22.15
C ILE A 119 40.19 21.99 -23.22
N THR A 120 39.60 20.91 -23.75
CA THR A 120 40.16 20.12 -24.85
C THR A 120 40.47 21.01 -26.06
N ASP A 121 39.51 21.85 -26.46
CA ASP A 121 39.67 22.81 -27.56
C ASP A 121 40.76 23.85 -27.31
N ALA A 122 40.76 24.45 -26.11
CA ALA A 122 41.70 25.52 -25.77
C ALA A 122 43.15 25.01 -25.64
N ALA A 123 43.33 23.76 -25.22
CA ALA A 123 44.62 23.12 -25.05
C ALA A 123 45.13 22.40 -26.31
N GLY A 124 44.28 22.24 -27.34
CA GLY A 124 44.63 21.52 -28.56
C GLY A 124 44.87 20.02 -28.33
N LEU A 125 44.17 19.44 -27.36
CA LEU A 125 44.21 17.99 -27.09
C LEU A 125 43.40 17.25 -28.16
N ASP A 126 43.74 16.00 -28.48
CA ASP A 126 43.01 15.21 -29.47
C ASP A 126 41.59 14.90 -28.94
N PRO A 127 40.51 15.37 -29.60
CA PRO A 127 39.14 15.10 -29.17
C PRO A 127 38.80 13.62 -29.13
N LYS A 128 39.51 12.80 -29.91
CA LYS A 128 39.32 11.34 -29.94
C LYS A 128 39.88 10.65 -28.68
N GLU A 129 40.82 11.27 -27.98
CA GLU A 129 41.38 10.76 -26.72
C GLU A 129 40.59 11.24 -25.49
N PHE A 130 39.85 12.35 -25.61
CA PHE A 130 39.09 12.99 -24.54
C PHE A 130 37.67 13.33 -25.00
N ASP A 131 36.89 12.28 -25.33
CA ASP A 131 35.51 12.41 -25.77
C ASP A 131 34.54 12.45 -24.56
N PHE A 132 33.87 13.60 -24.39
CA PHE A 132 32.88 13.83 -23.35
C PHE A 132 31.45 13.47 -23.76
N ASP A 133 31.23 13.13 -25.03
CA ASP A 133 29.93 12.70 -25.58
C ASP A 133 29.81 11.17 -25.69
N GLU A 134 30.92 10.42 -25.57
CA GLU A 134 30.90 8.95 -25.60
C GLU A 134 30.33 8.37 -24.30
N ASP A 135 29.50 7.32 -24.43
CA ASP A 135 28.92 6.57 -23.32
C ASP A 135 30.06 6.00 -22.44
N PRO A 136 30.02 6.21 -21.12
CA PRO A 136 31.08 5.74 -20.23
C PRO A 136 31.13 4.21 -20.24
N GLY A 137 32.34 3.66 -20.35
CA GLY A 137 32.56 2.23 -20.24
C GLY A 137 32.24 1.72 -18.84
N VAL A 138 31.08 1.10 -18.66
CA VAL A 138 30.72 0.39 -17.42
C VAL A 138 31.52 -0.91 -17.32
N GLY A 139 32.65 -0.85 -16.62
CA GLY A 139 33.47 -2.01 -16.30
C GLY A 139 32.83 -2.83 -15.18
N GLY A 140 32.22 -3.97 -15.52
CA GLY A 140 31.66 -4.88 -14.54
C GLY A 140 31.01 -6.11 -15.19
N PRO A 141 30.80 -7.20 -14.44
CA PRO A 141 30.01 -8.32 -14.94
C PRO A 141 28.60 -7.83 -15.27
N GLN A 142 28.21 -7.93 -16.55
CA GLN A 142 26.85 -7.60 -16.97
C GLN A 142 25.87 -8.50 -16.21
N PRO A 143 24.89 -7.95 -15.46
CA PRO A 143 23.85 -8.78 -14.90
C PRO A 143 23.07 -9.38 -16.06
N LEU A 144 23.11 -10.71 -16.16
CA LEU A 144 22.24 -11.48 -17.03
C LEU A 144 20.80 -10.99 -16.78
N ALA A 145 20.12 -10.63 -17.86
CA ALA A 145 18.77 -10.09 -17.87
C ALA A 145 17.74 -11.12 -17.33
N GLU A 146 17.74 -11.33 -16.03
CA GLU A 146 16.71 -12.05 -15.29
C GLU A 146 16.42 -11.26 -14.03
N THR A 147 15.48 -10.31 -14.11
CA THR A 147 14.50 -9.95 -13.06
C THR A 147 13.69 -8.76 -13.56
N MET A 148 12.59 -9.03 -14.28
CA MET A 148 11.62 -8.01 -14.71
C MET A 148 10.37 -8.03 -13.81
N ILE A 149 10.53 -8.24 -12.50
CA ILE A 149 9.37 -8.46 -11.59
C ILE A 149 9.22 -7.37 -10.50
N ASN A 150 10.19 -6.50 -10.24
CA ASN A 150 10.05 -5.42 -9.25
C ASN A 150 10.52 -4.07 -9.81
N ALA A 151 9.75 -3.51 -10.74
CA ALA A 151 10.22 -2.48 -11.67
C ALA A 151 10.30 -1.03 -11.15
N ASP A 152 9.94 -0.72 -9.91
CA ASP A 152 9.88 0.70 -9.45
C ASP A 152 10.99 1.12 -8.48
N ALA A 153 11.43 0.25 -7.56
CA ALA A 153 12.50 0.59 -6.61
C ALA A 153 13.89 0.19 -7.13
N ASP A 154 13.99 -1.00 -7.74
CA ASP A 154 15.25 -1.51 -8.29
C ASP A 154 15.69 -0.68 -9.53
N SER A 155 14.73 -0.16 -10.31
CA SER A 155 15.01 0.67 -11.48
C SER A 155 15.65 2.01 -11.11
N LEU A 156 15.13 2.70 -10.09
CA LEU A 156 15.72 3.95 -9.59
C LEU A 156 17.13 3.72 -9.03
N SER A 157 17.35 2.60 -8.33
CA SER A 157 18.68 2.27 -7.80
C SER A 157 19.69 2.01 -8.92
N ALA A 158 19.29 1.31 -9.99
CA ALA A 158 20.14 1.05 -11.14
C ALA A 158 20.46 2.34 -11.92
N GLU A 159 19.50 3.26 -12.04
CA GLU A 159 19.69 4.55 -12.71
C GLU A 159 20.62 5.49 -11.91
N LEU A 160 20.53 5.45 -10.57
CA LEU A 160 21.47 6.15 -9.68
C LEU A 160 22.89 5.58 -9.76
N GLU A 161 23.04 4.26 -9.81
CA GLU A 161 24.34 3.58 -9.96
C GLU A 161 24.98 3.90 -11.32
N ALA A 162 24.19 3.95 -12.39
CA ALA A 162 24.65 4.39 -13.71
C ALA A 162 25.15 5.84 -13.70
N LEU A 163 24.45 6.74 -12.99
CA LEU A 163 24.87 8.14 -12.84
C LEU A 163 26.16 8.28 -12.02
N GLU A 164 26.29 7.53 -10.91
CA GLU A 164 27.50 7.53 -10.07
C GLU A 164 28.72 7.06 -10.87
N ASN A 165 28.57 5.98 -11.65
CA ASN A 165 29.63 5.49 -12.53
C ASN A 165 30.04 6.52 -13.59
N THR A 166 29.06 7.16 -14.24
CA THR A 166 29.31 8.22 -15.22
C THR A 166 30.09 9.39 -14.60
N MET A 167 29.69 9.83 -13.41
CA MET A 167 30.37 10.91 -12.69
C MET A 167 31.82 10.54 -12.34
N SER A 168 32.06 9.31 -11.84
CA SER A 168 33.42 8.84 -11.49
C SER A 168 34.35 8.82 -12.71
N VAL A 169 33.88 8.28 -13.84
CA VAL A 169 34.69 8.23 -15.08
C VAL A 169 35.08 9.63 -15.54
N ARG A 170 34.18 10.60 -15.39
CA ARG A 170 34.40 11.98 -15.86
C ARG A 170 35.28 12.77 -14.92
N GLU A 171 35.24 12.52 -13.61
CA GLU A 171 36.22 13.04 -12.65
C GLU A 171 37.63 12.53 -12.95
N ASP A 172 37.78 11.24 -13.26
CA ASP A 172 39.07 10.65 -13.63
C ASP A 172 39.64 11.27 -14.92
N GLN A 173 38.79 11.47 -15.94
CA GLN A 173 39.18 12.15 -17.18
C GLN A 173 39.71 13.57 -16.93
N ILE A 174 39.05 14.36 -16.08
CA ILE A 174 39.50 15.72 -15.71
C ILE A 174 40.84 15.66 -14.97
N HIS A 175 41.02 14.70 -14.07
CA HIS A 175 42.27 14.53 -13.34
C HIS A 175 43.44 14.16 -14.27
N LEU A 176 43.19 13.30 -15.28
CA LEU A 176 44.17 12.99 -16.31
C LEU A 176 44.53 14.23 -17.14
N MET A 177 43.55 15.04 -17.52
CA MET A 177 43.80 16.31 -18.23
C MET A 177 44.68 17.26 -17.41
N ASP A 178 44.40 17.44 -16.11
CA ASP A 178 45.21 18.30 -15.24
C ASP A 178 46.68 17.85 -15.20
N MET A 179 46.92 16.54 -15.09
CA MET A 179 48.29 15.99 -15.12
C MET A 179 49.01 16.24 -16.46
N VAL A 180 48.31 16.08 -17.59
CA VAL A 180 48.86 16.33 -18.93
C VAL A 180 49.19 17.81 -19.13
N LEU A 181 48.26 18.70 -18.76
CA LEU A 181 48.43 20.15 -18.89
C LEU A 181 49.54 20.68 -17.97
N SER A 182 49.63 20.17 -16.74
CA SER A 182 50.70 20.48 -15.79
C SER A 182 52.07 20.01 -16.28
N SER A 183 52.16 18.82 -16.89
CA SER A 183 53.40 18.34 -17.51
C SER A 183 53.84 19.22 -18.69
N ALA A 184 52.88 19.65 -19.53
CA ALA A 184 53.13 20.50 -20.68
C ALA A 184 53.61 21.92 -20.28
N SER A 185 53.05 22.50 -19.21
CA SER A 185 53.49 23.81 -18.69
C SER A 185 54.89 23.75 -18.09
N ILE A 186 55.24 22.71 -17.32
CA ILE A 186 56.59 22.50 -16.78
C ILE A 186 57.63 22.30 -17.91
N GLN A 187 57.23 21.72 -19.03
CA GLN A 187 58.12 21.54 -20.18
C GLN A 187 58.32 22.84 -20.98
N SER A 188 57.29 23.67 -21.11
CA SER A 188 57.40 24.99 -21.77
C SER A 188 58.20 26.01 -20.94
N GLU A 189 58.09 25.99 -19.61
CA GLU A 189 58.91 26.81 -18.71
C GLU A 189 60.39 26.39 -18.68
N ARG A 190 60.72 25.15 -19.05
CA ARG A 190 62.11 24.68 -19.22
C ARG A 190 62.76 25.12 -20.53
N PHE A 191 62.02 25.76 -21.44
CA PHE A 191 62.59 26.34 -22.66
C PHE A 191 63.18 27.73 -22.38
N ILE A 192 64.33 27.78 -21.69
CA ILE A 192 65.16 29.00 -21.64
C ILE A 192 65.76 29.19 -23.03
N ALA A 193 65.37 30.26 -23.73
CA ALA A 193 65.89 30.63 -25.04
C ALA A 193 67.40 30.95 -24.99
N GLY A 194 68.23 29.92 -24.97
CA GLY A 194 69.66 30.01 -25.23
C GLY A 194 69.91 30.20 -26.72
N ARG A 195 69.77 31.44 -27.23
CA ARG A 195 70.26 31.76 -28.59
C ARG A 195 71.78 31.59 -28.61
N PRO A 196 72.36 30.71 -29.45
CA PRO A 196 73.80 30.70 -29.62
C PRO A 196 74.23 32.03 -30.25
N ILE A 197 74.92 32.86 -29.47
CA ILE A 197 75.57 34.06 -29.97
C ILE A 197 76.70 33.65 -30.93
N ARG A 198 76.46 33.77 -32.24
CA ARG A 198 77.45 33.45 -33.27
C ARG A 198 78.55 34.51 -33.46
N LYS A 199 78.49 35.66 -32.78
CA LYS A 199 79.56 36.68 -32.85
C LYS A 199 79.70 37.41 -31.51
N GLY A 200 80.68 36.98 -30.72
CA GLY A 200 81.32 37.80 -29.71
C GLY A 200 82.53 38.52 -30.32
N TRP A 201 82.67 39.80 -30.04
CA TRP A 201 83.97 40.47 -30.13
C TRP A 201 84.54 40.51 -28.71
N LEU A 202 85.67 39.84 -28.51
CA LEU A 202 86.48 40.00 -27.31
C LEU A 202 87.29 41.29 -27.50
N SER A 203 86.87 42.37 -26.85
CA SER A 203 87.75 43.52 -26.63
C SER A 203 88.78 43.14 -25.56
N SER A 204 90.07 43.14 -25.93
CA SER A 204 91.16 43.32 -24.99
C SER A 204 92.43 43.79 -25.71
N LYS A 205 92.88 44.99 -25.30
CA LYS A 205 94.01 45.83 -25.74
C LYS A 205 93.88 46.62 -27.04
#